data_AF-D6E899-F1
#
_entry.id   AF-D6E899-F1
#
_cell.length_a   1.000
_cell.length_b   1.000
_cell.length_c   1.000
_cell.angle_alpha   90.00
_cell.angle_beta   90.00
_cell.angle_gamma   90.00
#
_symmetry.space_group_name_H-M   'P 1'
#
loop_
_entity.id
_entity.type
_entity.pdbx_description
1 polymer ?
#
loop_
_entity_poly.entity_id
_entity_poly.type
_entity_poly.pdbx_seq_one_letter_code
_entity_poly.pdbx_strand_id
1 'polypeptide(L)'
;MGNRAIITTRERKIGLYLHWNGGRDTVEPLLRYCELQGYRPPSSDSYGWARICQVVGNFFGGTLSVGVGPYTDDASMDPGDNGIYVIDGWRIAERLTTEYDEDWKPAGVRDVEPCEEQRSYDFDEMLRAFDESMPEDLRLGELLDSVEVPAGELEVGDEVWLREHESGWKAYPVVGFGQPAGNAIAVRVETADGKVSVTYPDLPYVARYDHDGDFSWNSNNYVHGETARIRPRRETGWECPAGAIDVVAMEDDILVLVEVSARTADEGGFPEGSGLEGRRRRETAAIAYLAEHEDVDRPVRFDDVSLVVFGEGKAFLRHHINALSDAVPVAGSSLPSEVA
;
A
#
# COMPACT_ATOMS: atom_id res chain seq x y z
N MET A 1 -30.46 -12.63 -2.57
CA MET A 1 -29.51 -13.24 -1.62
C MET A 1 -29.00 -12.12 -0.74
N GLY A 2 -28.87 -12.33 0.57
CA GLY A 2 -28.52 -11.25 1.50
C GLY A 2 -27.03 -10.89 1.53
N ASN A 3 -26.15 -11.85 1.21
CA ASN A 3 -24.69 -11.72 1.35
C ASN A 3 -24.30 -11.03 2.67
N ARG A 4 -24.78 -11.58 3.79
CA ARG A 4 -24.74 -10.99 5.12
C ARG A 4 -23.58 -11.51 5.97
N ALA A 5 -23.17 -10.73 6.95
CA ALA A 5 -22.16 -11.11 7.94
C ALA A 5 -22.37 -10.37 9.26
N ILE A 6 -21.81 -10.90 10.34
CA ILE A 6 -21.58 -10.14 11.58
C ILE A 6 -20.10 -10.08 11.91
N ILE A 7 -19.61 -8.91 12.27
CA ILE A 7 -18.27 -8.70 12.83
C ILE A 7 -18.41 -8.44 14.33
N THR A 8 -17.70 -9.19 15.17
CA THR A 8 -17.66 -9.03 16.63
C THR A 8 -16.22 -9.12 17.14
N THR A 9 -15.93 -8.63 18.33
CA THR A 9 -14.65 -8.88 19.02
C THR A 9 -14.69 -10.19 19.80
N ARG A 10 -13.52 -10.67 20.27
CA ARG A 10 -13.43 -11.84 21.17
C ARG A 10 -14.33 -11.75 22.40
N GLU A 11 -14.57 -10.54 22.90
CA GLU A 11 -15.43 -10.29 24.06
C GLU A 11 -16.92 -10.50 23.78
N ARG A 12 -17.33 -10.58 22.51
CA ARG A 12 -18.73 -10.84 22.09
C ARG A 12 -19.74 -9.91 22.76
N LYS A 13 -19.44 -8.60 22.79
CA LYS A 13 -20.32 -7.57 23.36
C LYS A 13 -21.12 -6.79 22.31
N ILE A 14 -20.54 -6.54 21.14
CA ILE A 14 -21.12 -5.73 20.07
C ILE A 14 -20.96 -6.50 18.76
N GLY A 15 -22.04 -6.55 17.97
CA GLY A 15 -22.04 -7.06 16.61
C GLY A 15 -22.28 -5.94 15.61
N LEU A 16 -21.41 -5.82 14.62
CA LEU A 16 -21.61 -5.03 13.40
C LEU A 16 -22.18 -5.95 12.33
N TYR A 17 -23.45 -5.74 11.99
CA TYR A 17 -24.16 -6.46 10.95
C TYR A 17 -23.97 -5.79 9.59
N LEU A 18 -23.63 -6.61 8.59
CA LEU A 18 -23.54 -6.24 7.18
C LEU A 18 -24.67 -6.94 6.41
N HIS A 19 -25.39 -6.18 5.59
CA HIS A 19 -26.29 -6.68 4.56
C HIS A 19 -25.68 -6.29 3.22
N TRP A 20 -25.36 -7.28 2.40
CA TRP A 20 -24.51 -7.19 1.21
C TRP A 20 -23.02 -7.14 1.54
N ASN A 21 -22.18 -7.66 0.62
CA ASN A 21 -20.72 -7.76 0.74
C ASN A 21 -20.21 -8.24 2.12
N GLY A 22 -20.86 -9.28 2.67
CA GLY A 22 -20.45 -9.93 3.90
C GLY A 22 -19.32 -10.94 3.74
N GLY A 23 -18.88 -11.22 2.51
CA GLY A 23 -17.81 -12.15 2.20
C GLY A 23 -16.46 -11.76 2.80
N ARG A 24 -15.57 -12.75 2.98
CA ARG A 24 -14.24 -12.51 3.57
C ARG A 24 -13.37 -11.64 2.66
N ASP A 25 -13.53 -11.81 1.36
CA ASP A 25 -12.99 -10.94 0.29
C ASP A 25 -13.44 -9.47 0.39
N THR A 26 -14.42 -9.12 1.24
CA THR A 26 -14.77 -7.74 1.59
C THR A 26 -14.36 -7.38 3.03
N VAL A 27 -14.64 -8.26 3.99
CA VAL A 27 -14.38 -8.00 5.41
C VAL A 27 -12.90 -7.88 5.70
N GLU A 28 -12.04 -8.68 5.07
CA GLU A 28 -10.60 -8.63 5.30
C GLU A 28 -9.97 -7.31 4.77
N PRO A 29 -10.26 -6.86 3.52
CA PRO A 29 -9.90 -5.50 3.08
C PRO A 29 -10.47 -4.39 3.96
N LEU A 30 -11.72 -4.49 4.44
CA LEU A 30 -12.30 -3.49 5.33
C LEU A 30 -11.49 -3.31 6.62
N LEU A 31 -11.14 -4.43 7.26
CA LEU A 31 -10.35 -4.41 8.49
C LEU A 31 -8.94 -3.85 8.23
N ARG A 32 -8.33 -4.24 7.11
CA ARG A 32 -7.05 -3.70 6.67
C ARG A 32 -7.12 -2.19 6.39
N TYR A 33 -8.18 -1.70 5.74
CA TYR A 33 -8.38 -0.28 5.49
C TYR A 33 -8.47 0.51 6.79
N CYS A 34 -9.24 0.02 7.78
CA CYS A 34 -9.34 0.65 9.09
C CYS A 34 -8.01 0.65 9.87
N GLU A 35 -7.22 -0.42 9.73
CA GLU A 35 -5.85 -0.49 10.26
C GLU A 35 -4.94 0.56 9.62
N LEU A 36 -4.98 0.69 8.29
CA LEU A 36 -4.18 1.66 7.54
C LEU A 36 -4.60 3.10 7.84
N GLN A 37 -5.89 3.37 8.05
CA GLN A 37 -6.37 4.66 8.58
C GLN A 37 -5.79 4.99 9.99
N GLY A 38 -5.20 3.99 10.65
CA GLY A 38 -4.65 4.11 11.99
C GLY A 38 -5.77 4.29 13.03
N TYR A 39 -6.96 3.76 12.78
CA TYR A 39 -8.03 3.77 13.75
C TYR A 39 -7.70 2.81 14.91
N ARG A 40 -8.13 3.16 16.12
CA ARG A 40 -8.04 2.25 17.27
C ARG A 40 -8.94 1.04 17.01
N PRO A 41 -8.50 -0.19 17.29
CA PRO A 41 -9.30 -1.36 16.99
C PRO A 41 -10.56 -1.43 17.86
N PRO A 42 -11.63 -2.11 17.41
CA PRO A 42 -12.87 -2.23 18.17
C PRO A 42 -12.73 -2.97 19.51
N SER A 43 -11.63 -3.72 19.71
CA SER A 43 -11.27 -4.34 20.99
C SER A 43 -10.79 -3.33 22.04
N SER A 44 -10.37 -2.12 21.63
CA SER A 44 -9.89 -1.10 22.56
C SER A 44 -11.03 -0.33 23.23
N ASP A 45 -11.94 0.23 22.43
CA ASP A 45 -13.08 1.03 22.91
C ASP A 45 -14.18 1.20 21.84
N SER A 46 -15.23 1.95 22.20
CA SER A 46 -16.35 2.28 21.30
C SER A 46 -15.96 3.15 20.10
N TYR A 47 -14.81 3.82 20.13
CA TYR A 47 -14.36 4.66 19.02
C TYR A 47 -13.97 3.81 17.80
N GLY A 48 -13.35 2.65 18.03
CA GLY A 48 -13.04 1.70 16.96
C GLY A 48 -14.29 1.25 16.21
N TRP A 49 -15.35 0.90 16.95
CA TRP A 49 -16.67 0.60 16.38
C TRP A 49 -17.24 1.74 15.55
N ALA A 50 -17.19 2.98 16.06
CA ALA A 50 -17.69 4.13 15.32
C ALA A 50 -16.96 4.33 13.98
N ARG A 51 -15.64 4.08 13.94
CA ARG A 51 -14.84 4.28 12.72
C ARG A 51 -15.05 3.19 11.68
N ILE A 52 -15.12 1.91 12.08
CA ILE A 52 -15.47 0.85 11.12
C ILE A 52 -16.90 1.06 10.58
N CYS A 53 -17.87 1.42 11.43
CA CYS A 53 -19.23 1.75 10.97
C CYS A 53 -19.25 2.92 9.99
N GLN A 54 -18.39 3.93 10.19
CA GLN A 54 -18.27 5.06 9.28
C GLN A 54 -17.75 4.61 7.91
N VAL A 55 -16.66 3.84 7.87
CA VAL A 55 -16.08 3.34 6.61
C VAL A 55 -17.11 2.50 5.84
N VAL A 56 -17.74 1.56 6.54
CA VAL A 56 -18.78 0.69 5.98
C VAL A 56 -19.99 1.49 5.50
N GLY A 57 -20.46 2.47 6.28
CA GLY A 57 -21.60 3.30 5.93
C GLY A 57 -21.35 4.18 4.71
N ASN A 58 -20.15 4.73 4.57
CA ASN A 58 -19.73 5.48 3.39
C ASN A 58 -19.68 4.57 2.14
N PHE A 59 -19.13 3.36 2.28
CA PHE A 59 -19.02 2.39 1.18
C PHE A 59 -20.36 1.88 0.67
N PHE A 60 -21.22 1.37 1.55
CA PHE A 60 -22.54 0.86 1.14
C PHE A 60 -23.49 1.98 0.73
N GLY A 61 -23.35 3.17 1.32
CA GLY A 61 -24.36 4.22 1.27
C GLY A 61 -25.73 3.74 1.78
N GLY A 62 -26.79 4.45 1.37
CA GLY A 62 -28.18 4.03 1.61
C GLY A 62 -28.65 4.09 3.08
N THR A 63 -29.62 3.25 3.43
CA THR A 63 -30.29 3.28 4.76
C THR A 63 -30.44 1.93 5.49
N LEU A 64 -30.29 0.78 4.82
CA LEU A 64 -30.66 -0.54 5.38
C LEU A 64 -29.57 -1.63 5.24
N SER A 65 -28.30 -1.24 5.04
CA SER A 65 -27.21 -2.19 4.75
C SER A 65 -26.27 -2.45 5.94
N VAL A 66 -26.37 -1.67 7.01
CA VAL A 66 -25.44 -1.70 8.15
C VAL A 66 -26.23 -1.60 9.44
N GLY A 67 -25.92 -2.45 10.42
CA GLY A 67 -26.52 -2.41 11.74
C GLY A 67 -25.48 -2.59 12.84
N VAL A 68 -25.71 -2.00 14.02
CA VAL A 68 -24.85 -2.21 15.19
C VAL A 68 -25.73 -2.46 16.40
N GLY A 69 -25.38 -3.46 17.21
CA GLY A 69 -26.18 -3.82 18.37
C GLY A 69 -25.41 -4.68 19.38
N PRO A 70 -26.02 -4.96 20.55
CA PRO A 70 -25.46 -5.91 21.49
C PRO A 70 -25.34 -7.29 20.85
N TYR A 71 -24.25 -7.97 21.15
CA TYR A 71 -24.04 -9.35 20.74
C TYR A 71 -24.44 -10.29 21.87
N THR A 72 -25.22 -11.32 21.59
CA THR A 72 -25.75 -12.26 22.60
C THR A 72 -24.98 -13.57 22.62
N ASP A 73 -25.07 -14.35 21.55
CA ASP A 73 -24.42 -15.65 21.42
C ASP A 73 -24.22 -16.00 19.94
N ASP A 74 -23.25 -16.86 19.66
CA ASP A 74 -22.83 -17.16 18.29
C ASP A 74 -23.93 -17.86 17.46
N ALA A 75 -24.77 -18.68 18.09
CA ALA A 75 -25.83 -19.42 17.40
C ALA A 75 -27.00 -18.51 16.99
N SER A 76 -27.38 -17.54 17.84
CA SER A 76 -28.49 -16.62 17.54
C SER A 76 -28.09 -15.45 16.66
N MET A 77 -26.81 -15.09 16.67
CA MET A 77 -26.28 -13.92 15.95
C MET A 77 -25.82 -14.27 14.53
N ASP A 78 -25.59 -15.53 14.18
CA ASP A 78 -25.20 -15.86 12.80
C ASP A 78 -26.28 -15.45 11.79
N PRO A 79 -25.97 -14.55 10.83
CA PRO A 79 -26.93 -14.19 9.80
C PRO A 79 -27.15 -15.29 8.75
N GLY A 80 -26.30 -16.32 8.71
CA GLY A 80 -26.43 -17.53 7.90
C GLY A 80 -25.72 -17.52 6.54
N ASP A 81 -25.42 -16.35 5.96
CA ASP A 81 -24.74 -16.26 4.67
C ASP A 81 -23.22 -16.46 4.84
N ASN A 82 -22.48 -15.44 5.28
CA ASN A 82 -21.02 -15.49 5.48
C ASN A 82 -20.61 -15.66 6.95
N GLY A 83 -21.55 -15.97 7.82
CA GLY A 83 -21.25 -16.27 9.20
C GLY A 83 -20.86 -15.05 10.05
N ILE A 84 -20.02 -15.34 11.03
CA ILE A 84 -19.49 -14.43 12.02
C ILE A 84 -17.97 -14.32 11.86
N TYR A 85 -17.47 -13.09 11.90
CA TYR A 85 -16.06 -12.74 11.96
C TYR A 85 -15.75 -12.30 13.39
N VAL A 86 -15.02 -13.12 14.14
CA VAL A 86 -14.48 -12.70 15.44
C VAL A 86 -13.12 -12.08 15.21
N ILE A 87 -12.97 -10.80 15.53
CA ILE A 87 -11.73 -10.05 15.31
C ILE A 87 -10.94 -9.86 16.61
N ASP A 88 -9.62 -9.82 16.45
CA ASP A 88 -8.66 -9.37 17.47
C ASP A 88 -7.78 -8.28 16.85
N GLY A 89 -7.82 -7.08 17.42
CA GLY A 89 -7.31 -5.89 16.74
C GLY A 89 -8.08 -5.62 15.43
N TRP A 90 -7.35 -5.61 14.32
CA TRP A 90 -7.88 -5.52 12.95
C TRP A 90 -7.67 -6.82 12.16
N ARG A 91 -7.48 -7.95 12.85
CA ARG A 91 -7.30 -9.27 12.21
C ARG A 91 -8.47 -10.19 12.57
N ILE A 92 -8.86 -11.03 11.62
CA ILE A 92 -9.84 -12.09 11.85
C ILE A 92 -9.15 -13.18 12.69
N ALA A 93 -9.69 -13.44 13.87
CA ALA A 93 -9.20 -14.47 14.80
C ALA A 93 -10.01 -15.77 14.70
N GLU A 94 -11.33 -15.68 14.52
CA GLU A 94 -12.21 -16.86 14.37
C GLU A 94 -13.22 -16.60 13.24
N ARG A 95 -13.59 -17.67 12.53
CA ARG A 95 -14.56 -17.66 11.44
C ARG A 95 -15.62 -18.71 11.72
N LEU A 96 -16.82 -18.27 12.11
CA LEU A 96 -17.88 -19.16 12.59
C LEU A 96 -19.09 -19.11 11.67
N THR A 97 -19.78 -20.24 11.52
CA THR A 97 -21.06 -20.36 10.83
C THR A 97 -21.95 -21.37 11.54
N THR A 98 -23.26 -21.32 11.27
CA THR A 98 -24.26 -22.20 11.84
C THR A 98 -23.98 -23.64 11.41
N GLU A 99 -23.91 -24.51 12.39
CA GLU A 99 -24.00 -25.95 12.19
C GLU A 99 -25.47 -26.35 12.13
N TYR A 100 -25.87 -27.06 11.08
CA TYR A 100 -27.22 -27.56 10.89
C TYR A 100 -27.26 -29.08 11.13
N ASP A 101 -28.32 -29.57 11.79
CA ASP A 101 -28.59 -31.00 11.89
C ASP A 101 -29.16 -31.59 10.60
N GLU A 102 -29.45 -32.90 10.60
CA GLU A 102 -30.02 -33.63 9.47
C GLU A 102 -31.38 -33.06 9.00
N ASP A 103 -32.09 -32.34 9.86
CA ASP A 103 -33.37 -31.68 9.59
C ASP A 103 -33.22 -30.23 9.12
N TRP A 104 -31.99 -29.75 8.86
CA TRP A 104 -31.67 -28.34 8.57
C TRP A 104 -32.07 -27.38 9.70
N LYS A 105 -32.04 -27.83 10.96
CA LYS A 105 -32.22 -26.96 12.12
C LYS A 105 -30.86 -26.54 12.68
N PRO A 106 -30.70 -25.27 13.09
CA PRO A 106 -29.50 -24.83 13.79
C PRO A 106 -29.26 -25.70 15.03
N ALA A 107 -28.11 -26.39 15.05
CA ALA A 107 -27.68 -27.31 16.11
C ALA A 107 -26.48 -26.78 16.90
N GLY A 108 -25.77 -25.80 16.36
CA GLY A 108 -24.60 -25.19 16.99
C GLY A 108 -23.91 -24.19 16.08
N VAL A 109 -22.66 -23.89 16.39
CA VAL A 109 -21.75 -23.14 15.52
C VAL A 109 -20.49 -23.97 15.29
N ARG A 110 -19.94 -23.85 14.09
CA ARG A 110 -18.69 -24.51 13.68
C ARG A 110 -17.79 -23.51 12.97
N ASP A 111 -16.54 -23.90 12.80
CA ASP A 111 -15.62 -23.14 11.95
C ASP A 111 -16.06 -23.19 10.48
N VAL A 112 -15.83 -22.07 9.77
CA VAL A 112 -15.98 -21.98 8.31
C VAL A 112 -14.76 -22.62 7.65
N GLU A 113 -14.98 -23.57 6.75
CA GLU A 113 -13.91 -24.20 5.99
C GLU A 113 -13.38 -23.25 4.91
N PRO A 114 -12.07 -23.26 4.58
CA PRO A 114 -11.49 -22.36 3.58
C PRO A 114 -12.11 -22.42 2.18
N CYS A 115 -12.79 -23.52 1.84
CA CYS A 115 -13.50 -23.71 0.57
C CYS A 115 -14.91 -23.09 0.55
N GLU A 116 -15.45 -22.72 1.72
CA GLU A 116 -16.75 -22.06 1.87
C GLU A 116 -16.63 -20.53 1.77
N GLU A 117 -15.42 -19.99 1.89
CA GLU A 117 -15.17 -18.56 1.83
C GLU A 117 -15.42 -18.00 0.42
N GLN A 118 -16.16 -16.89 0.36
CA GLN A 118 -16.35 -16.11 -0.87
C GLN A 118 -15.01 -15.56 -1.38
N ARG A 119 -14.79 -15.65 -2.70
CA ARG A 119 -13.59 -15.15 -3.41
C ARG A 119 -13.97 -14.48 -4.73
N SER A 120 -14.91 -13.56 -4.67
CA SER A 120 -15.45 -12.84 -5.81
C SER A 120 -14.75 -11.51 -6.06
N TYR A 121 -14.11 -10.92 -5.04
CA TYR A 121 -13.42 -9.64 -5.14
C TYR A 121 -11.92 -9.79 -4.93
N ASP A 122 -11.15 -9.01 -5.70
CA ASP A 122 -9.73 -8.82 -5.45
C ASP A 122 -9.50 -7.94 -4.20
N PHE A 123 -8.44 -8.22 -3.47
CA PHE A 123 -8.16 -7.57 -2.19
C PHE A 123 -7.82 -6.09 -2.37
N ASP A 124 -6.96 -5.77 -3.34
CA ASP A 124 -6.48 -4.41 -3.57
C ASP A 124 -7.55 -3.58 -4.28
N GLU A 125 -8.30 -4.17 -5.22
CA GLU A 125 -9.48 -3.52 -5.82
C GLU A 125 -10.51 -3.13 -4.74
N MET A 126 -10.77 -4.01 -3.77
CA MET A 126 -11.70 -3.73 -2.68
C MET A 126 -11.17 -2.65 -1.72
N LEU A 127 -9.86 -2.64 -1.42
CA LEU A 127 -9.24 -1.55 -0.67
C LEU A 127 -9.43 -0.20 -1.36
N ARG A 128 -9.20 -0.13 -2.68
CA ARG A 128 -9.42 1.09 -3.47
C ARG A 128 -10.89 1.48 -3.49
N ALA A 129 -11.82 0.54 -3.57
CA ALA A 129 -13.25 0.82 -3.52
C ALA A 129 -13.68 1.43 -2.17
N PHE A 130 -13.12 0.95 -1.04
CA PHE A 130 -13.31 1.61 0.26
C PHE A 130 -12.74 3.03 0.24
N ASP A 131 -11.55 3.22 -0.31
CA ASP A 131 -10.91 4.53 -0.38
C ASP A 131 -11.71 5.55 -1.19
N GLU A 132 -12.16 5.16 -2.38
CA GLU A 132 -12.97 6.00 -3.25
C GLU A 132 -14.29 6.43 -2.59
N SER A 133 -14.84 5.58 -1.72
CA SER A 133 -16.06 5.90 -0.98
C SER A 133 -15.85 6.87 0.20
N MET A 134 -14.61 7.10 0.63
CA MET A 134 -14.31 8.07 1.69
C MET A 134 -14.36 9.51 1.16
N PRO A 135 -14.68 10.50 2.03
CA PRO A 135 -14.41 11.91 1.76
C PRO A 135 -12.95 12.12 1.33
N GLU A 136 -12.70 13.06 0.41
CA GLU A 136 -11.38 13.29 -0.18
C GLU A 136 -10.27 13.43 0.87
N ASP A 137 -10.50 14.20 1.94
CA ASP A 137 -9.53 14.42 3.02
C ASP A 137 -9.24 13.18 3.88
N LEU A 138 -10.03 12.12 3.74
CA LEU A 138 -9.85 10.86 4.46
C LEU A 138 -9.32 9.74 3.57
N ARG A 139 -9.11 9.98 2.27
CA ARG A 139 -8.57 8.97 1.36
C ARG A 139 -7.09 8.72 1.65
N LEU A 140 -6.70 7.45 1.65
CA LEU A 140 -5.34 6.98 1.87
C LEU A 140 -4.47 7.13 0.62
N GLY A 141 -5.07 7.06 -0.58
CA GLY A 141 -4.36 7.25 -1.84
C GLY A 141 -3.15 6.33 -1.98
N GLU A 142 -1.99 6.90 -2.34
CA GLU A 142 -0.73 6.18 -2.58
C GLU A 142 -0.21 5.37 -1.37
N LEU A 143 -0.74 5.60 -0.16
CA LEU A 143 -0.42 4.75 0.99
C LEU A 143 -0.89 3.30 0.76
N LEU A 144 -1.95 3.09 -0.03
CA LEU A 144 -2.44 1.75 -0.35
C LEU A 144 -1.39 0.92 -1.10
N ASP A 145 -0.50 1.58 -1.85
CA ASP A 145 0.60 0.94 -2.59
C ASP A 145 1.87 0.76 -1.72
N SER A 146 1.83 1.16 -0.45
CA SER A 146 3.00 1.09 0.43
C SER A 146 3.37 -0.35 0.81
N VAL A 147 4.67 -0.61 0.85
CA VAL A 147 5.22 -1.89 1.32
C VAL A 147 5.71 -1.75 2.76
N GLU A 148 5.57 -2.82 3.53
CA GLU A 148 6.08 -2.88 4.89
C GLU A 148 7.46 -3.55 4.89
N VAL A 149 8.45 -2.87 5.46
CA VAL A 149 9.84 -3.34 5.56
C VAL A 149 10.31 -3.29 7.02
N PRO A 150 11.23 -4.16 7.45
CA PRO A 150 11.90 -4.00 8.75
C PRO A 150 12.55 -2.62 8.84
N ALA A 151 12.35 -1.91 9.96
CA ALA A 151 12.89 -0.57 10.15
C ALA A 151 14.42 -0.53 10.09
N GLY A 152 15.09 -1.64 10.43
CA GLY A 152 16.54 -1.80 10.30
C GLY A 152 17.05 -2.00 8.87
N GLU A 153 16.17 -2.23 7.90
CA GLU A 153 16.49 -2.38 6.47
C GLU A 153 16.25 -1.09 5.68
N LEU A 154 15.82 -0.01 6.34
CA LEU A 154 15.65 1.29 5.71
C LEU A 154 17.00 1.83 5.19
N GLU A 155 16.93 2.58 4.09
CA GLU A 155 18.07 3.20 3.42
C GLU A 155 17.87 4.71 3.28
N VAL A 156 18.97 5.47 3.18
CA VAL A 156 18.87 6.91 2.88
C VAL A 156 18.20 7.08 1.51
N GLY A 157 17.15 7.89 1.46
CA GLY A 157 16.33 8.10 0.27
C GLY A 157 15.02 7.33 0.25
N ASP A 158 14.84 6.29 1.09
CA ASP A 158 13.54 5.64 1.24
C ASP A 158 12.46 6.64 1.68
N GLU A 159 11.31 6.65 1.02
CA GLU A 159 10.19 7.51 1.38
C GLU A 159 9.27 6.81 2.39
N VAL A 160 9.45 7.12 3.67
CA VAL A 160 8.73 6.49 4.78
C VAL A 160 7.44 7.25 5.08
N TRP A 161 6.33 6.52 5.15
CA TRP A 161 5.03 7.05 5.59
C TRP A 161 5.02 7.23 7.10
N LEU A 162 4.91 8.48 7.55
CA LEU A 162 4.69 8.83 8.96
C LEU A 162 3.33 9.47 9.14
N ARG A 163 2.73 9.22 10.31
CA ARG A 163 1.46 9.82 10.68
C ARG A 163 1.65 11.23 11.25
N GLU A 164 0.87 12.16 10.74
CA GLU A 164 0.74 13.51 11.26
C GLU A 164 -0.43 13.62 12.24
N HIS A 165 -0.30 14.54 13.18
CA HIS A 165 -1.41 14.91 14.05
C HIS A 165 -2.41 15.69 13.18
N GLU A 166 -3.58 15.10 12.92
CA GLU A 166 -4.72 15.63 12.14
C GLU A 166 -4.63 15.48 10.60
N SER A 167 -3.46 15.58 9.97
CA SER A 167 -3.34 15.50 8.49
C SER A 167 -3.30 14.08 7.90
N GLY A 168 -3.42 13.04 8.72
CA GLY A 168 -3.34 11.65 8.25
C GLY A 168 -1.89 11.21 8.00
N TRP A 169 -1.63 10.61 6.84
CA TRP A 169 -0.33 10.03 6.48
C TRP A 169 0.44 10.90 5.50
N LYS A 170 1.75 10.97 5.68
CA LYS A 170 2.63 11.66 4.74
C LYS A 170 3.97 10.96 4.60
N ALA A 171 4.45 10.86 3.37
CA ALA A 171 5.75 10.30 3.06
C ALA A 171 6.87 11.34 3.27
N TYR A 172 7.97 10.90 3.85
CA TYR A 172 9.18 11.70 4.09
C TYR A 172 10.42 10.87 3.76
N PRO A 173 11.43 11.44 3.06
CA PRO A 173 12.64 10.71 2.75
C PRO A 173 13.50 10.51 4.01
N VAL A 174 14.04 9.31 4.19
CA VAL A 174 15.08 9.02 5.19
C VAL A 174 16.35 9.79 4.80
N VAL A 175 16.91 10.54 5.76
CA VAL A 175 18.10 11.39 5.52
C VAL A 175 19.30 10.99 6.38
N GLY A 176 19.11 10.08 7.34
CA GLY A 176 20.22 9.52 8.09
C GLY A 176 19.78 8.54 9.18
N PHE A 177 20.77 8.06 9.92
CA PHE A 177 20.62 7.13 11.04
C PHE A 177 21.34 7.69 12.26
N GLY A 178 20.75 7.54 13.44
CA GLY A 178 21.39 7.99 14.67
C GLY A 178 20.44 8.09 15.85
N GLN A 179 20.81 8.96 16.79
CA GLN A 179 20.03 9.27 17.98
C GLN A 179 19.94 10.78 18.14
N PRO A 180 18.80 11.33 18.59
CA PRO A 180 18.69 12.77 18.79
C PRO A 180 19.60 13.20 19.94
N ALA A 181 20.33 14.30 19.75
CA ALA A 181 21.39 14.73 20.66
C ALA A 181 20.93 14.99 22.11
N GLY A 182 19.67 15.35 22.32
CA GLY A 182 19.13 15.73 23.63
C GLY A 182 18.25 14.68 24.32
N ASN A 183 17.80 13.63 23.62
CA ASN A 183 16.81 12.70 24.16
C ASN A 183 16.84 11.33 23.47
N ALA A 184 17.85 10.52 23.80
CA ALA A 184 18.00 9.19 23.21
C ALA A 184 16.70 8.37 23.30
N ILE A 185 16.31 7.79 22.17
CA ILE A 185 15.10 7.02 21.99
C ILE A 185 15.37 5.58 22.43
N ALA A 186 14.73 5.19 23.53
CA ALA A 186 14.80 3.85 24.07
C ALA A 186 13.97 2.86 23.25
N VAL A 187 14.57 1.75 22.83
CA VAL A 187 13.89 0.62 22.20
C VAL A 187 13.80 -0.53 23.18
N ARG A 188 12.59 -1.08 23.36
CA ARG A 188 12.37 -2.26 24.20
C ARG A 188 12.55 -3.51 23.35
N VAL A 189 13.38 -4.44 23.82
CA VAL A 189 13.65 -5.71 23.14
C VAL A 189 13.29 -6.85 24.08
N GLU A 190 12.42 -7.75 23.66
CA GLU A 190 12.15 -8.99 24.41
C GLU A 190 13.35 -9.93 24.28
N THR A 191 13.87 -10.39 25.41
CA THR A 191 14.93 -11.40 25.44
C THR A 191 14.33 -12.80 25.38
N ALA A 192 15.14 -13.78 24.95
CA ALA A 192 14.73 -15.19 24.86
C ALA A 192 14.17 -15.78 26.17
N ASP A 193 14.49 -15.18 27.32
CA ASP A 193 13.99 -15.57 28.63
C ASP A 193 12.64 -14.90 29.01
N GLY A 194 12.01 -14.18 28.08
CA GLY A 194 10.77 -13.42 28.31
C GLY A 194 10.96 -12.15 29.14
N LYS A 195 12.20 -11.65 29.30
CA LYS A 195 12.50 -10.39 29.99
C LYS A 195 12.59 -9.25 28.99
N VAL A 196 12.07 -8.08 29.36
CA VAL A 196 12.22 -6.86 28.53
C VAL A 196 13.56 -6.20 28.85
N SER A 197 14.42 -6.08 27.83
CA SER A 197 15.64 -5.28 27.84
C SER A 197 15.39 -3.91 27.18
N VAL A 198 16.20 -2.91 27.50
CA VAL A 198 16.14 -1.58 26.88
C VAL A 198 17.47 -1.29 26.19
N THR A 199 17.42 -0.92 24.92
CA THR A 199 18.57 -0.55 24.08
C THR A 199 18.36 0.84 23.47
N TYR A 200 19.42 1.40 22.88
CA TYR A 200 19.42 2.72 22.23
C TYR A 200 20.11 2.60 20.86
N PRO A 201 19.55 1.81 19.92
CA PRO A 201 20.16 1.60 18.61
C PRO A 201 20.08 2.89 17.78
N ASP A 202 21.00 3.11 16.84
CA ASP A 202 20.81 4.18 15.87
C ASP A 202 19.53 3.91 15.05
N LEU A 203 18.64 4.90 15.01
CA LEU A 203 17.35 4.83 14.35
C LEU A 203 17.36 5.67 13.07
N PRO A 204 16.65 5.25 12.02
CA PRO A 204 16.45 6.08 10.84
C PRO A 204 15.63 7.33 11.21
N TYR A 205 16.02 8.48 10.66
CA TYR A 205 15.26 9.72 10.75
C TYR A 205 15.03 10.34 9.37
N VAL A 206 13.88 10.98 9.23
CA VAL A 206 13.39 11.52 7.96
C VAL A 206 13.48 13.04 7.89
N ALA A 207 13.37 13.59 6.69
CA ALA A 207 13.33 15.04 6.43
C ALA A 207 12.01 15.70 6.86
N ARG A 208 11.60 15.49 8.11
CA ARG A 208 10.45 16.13 8.77
C ARG A 208 10.99 17.18 9.74
N TYR A 209 10.26 18.28 10.00
CA TYR A 209 10.67 19.34 10.95
C TYR A 209 12.16 19.75 10.88
N ASP A 210 12.53 20.52 9.85
CA ASP A 210 13.88 21.05 9.65
C ASP A 210 14.36 21.98 10.78
N HIS A 211 15.66 21.92 11.07
CA HIS A 211 16.39 22.91 11.87
C HIS A 211 17.73 23.24 11.20
N ASP A 212 17.72 24.21 10.29
CA ASP A 212 18.92 24.68 9.57
C ASP A 212 19.68 23.54 8.85
N GLY A 213 18.96 22.55 8.32
CA GLY A 213 19.49 21.35 7.67
C GLY A 213 19.77 20.17 8.60
N ASP A 214 19.60 20.32 9.92
CA ASP A 214 19.72 19.24 10.90
C ASP A 214 18.36 18.62 11.24
N PHE A 215 18.07 17.48 10.63
CA PHE A 215 16.87 16.69 10.90
C PHE A 215 17.02 15.71 12.08
N SER A 216 18.23 15.55 12.64
CA SER A 216 18.46 14.65 13.79
C SER A 216 18.00 15.26 15.11
N TRP A 217 17.75 16.57 15.14
CA TRP A 217 17.42 17.29 16.37
C TRP A 217 16.02 16.95 16.93
N ASN A 218 15.03 16.70 16.08
CA ASN A 218 13.65 16.49 16.49
C ASN A 218 13.32 14.99 16.62
N SER A 219 12.91 14.56 17.81
CA SER A 219 12.53 13.16 18.06
C SER A 219 11.37 12.67 17.18
N ASN A 220 10.49 13.56 16.71
CA ASN A 220 9.36 13.20 15.85
C ASN A 220 9.77 12.87 14.40
N ASN A 221 11.04 13.02 14.06
CA ASN A 221 11.59 12.65 12.75
C ASN A 221 12.03 11.19 12.70
N TYR A 222 12.15 10.53 13.85
CA TYR A 222 12.65 9.18 13.92
C TYR A 222 11.54 8.17 13.65
N VAL A 223 11.87 7.15 12.87
CA VAL A 223 10.96 6.03 12.62
C VAL A 223 10.95 5.14 13.85
N HIS A 224 9.75 4.90 14.38
CA HIS A 224 9.55 4.10 15.58
C HIS A 224 8.88 2.77 15.23
N GLY A 225 9.28 1.70 15.92
CA GLY A 225 8.72 0.36 15.74
C GLY A 225 9.69 -0.59 15.05
N GLU A 226 9.25 -1.84 14.86
CA GLU A 226 10.03 -2.90 14.23
C GLU A 226 9.97 -2.82 12.70
N THR A 227 8.87 -2.31 12.16
CA THR A 227 8.62 -2.16 10.72
C THR A 227 8.23 -0.73 10.37
N ALA A 228 8.44 -0.39 9.11
CA ALA A 228 8.07 0.89 8.52
C ALA A 228 7.34 0.67 7.20
N ARG A 229 6.38 1.54 6.89
CA ARG A 229 5.79 1.59 5.56
C ARG A 229 6.56 2.55 4.69
N ILE A 230 7.01 2.08 3.53
CA ILE A 230 7.67 2.92 2.54
C ILE A 230 6.86 2.95 1.26
N ARG A 231 7.01 4.03 0.49
CA ARG A 231 6.71 3.92 -0.94
C ARG A 231 7.58 2.81 -1.53
N PRO A 232 7.05 1.99 -2.44
CA PRO A 232 7.85 0.95 -3.10
C PRO A 232 9.17 1.54 -3.60
N ARG A 233 10.27 0.87 -3.26
CA ARG A 233 11.58 1.26 -3.78
C ARG A 233 11.52 1.20 -5.30
N ARG A 234 12.10 2.21 -5.93
CA ARG A 234 12.48 2.09 -7.33
C ARG A 234 13.75 1.26 -7.34
N GLU A 235 13.72 0.09 -7.96
CA GLU A 235 14.92 -0.73 -8.12
C GLU A 235 15.85 -0.01 -9.10
N THR A 236 16.97 0.51 -8.63
CA THR A 236 17.96 1.16 -9.49
C THR A 236 19.10 0.23 -9.83
N GLY A 237 19.54 0.21 -11.08
CA GLY A 237 20.65 -0.62 -11.52
C GLY A 237 20.37 -2.12 -11.45
N TRP A 238 19.11 -2.54 -11.64
CA TRP A 238 18.72 -3.94 -11.65
C TRP A 238 19.47 -4.70 -12.75
N GLU A 239 20.23 -5.73 -12.38
CA GLU A 239 21.02 -6.52 -13.32
C GLU A 239 20.23 -7.72 -13.83
N CYS A 240 20.28 -7.94 -15.14
CA CYS A 240 19.71 -9.13 -15.76
C CYS A 240 20.61 -9.65 -16.89
N PRO A 241 20.33 -10.84 -17.45
CA PRO A 241 21.10 -11.37 -18.57
C PRO A 241 21.14 -10.47 -19.82
N ALA A 242 20.19 -9.55 -19.98
CA ALA A 242 20.16 -8.55 -21.06
C ALA A 242 20.92 -7.25 -20.74
N GLY A 243 21.56 -7.17 -19.58
CA GLY A 243 22.25 -5.99 -19.05
C GLY A 243 21.43 -5.23 -18.02
N ALA A 244 22.03 -4.22 -17.39
CA ALA A 244 21.39 -3.45 -16.34
C ALA A 244 20.23 -2.58 -16.86
N ILE A 245 19.22 -2.38 -16.02
CA ILE A 245 18.15 -1.38 -16.18
C ILE A 245 18.36 -0.32 -15.10
N ASP A 246 18.44 0.94 -15.51
CA ASP A 246 18.84 2.02 -14.61
C ASP A 246 17.80 2.25 -13.51
N VAL A 247 16.51 2.18 -13.84
CA VAL A 247 15.41 2.21 -12.88
C VAL A 247 14.29 1.27 -13.32
N VAL A 248 13.86 0.39 -12.42
CA VAL A 248 12.61 -0.36 -12.51
C VAL A 248 11.66 0.18 -11.45
N ALA A 249 10.45 0.55 -11.88
CA ALA A 249 9.44 1.16 -11.01
C ALA A 249 8.05 0.62 -11.33
N MET A 250 7.14 0.80 -10.39
CA MET A 250 5.70 0.60 -10.59
C MET A 250 5.01 1.96 -10.65
N GLU A 251 4.16 2.16 -11.66
CA GLU A 251 3.20 3.27 -11.72
C GLU A 251 1.82 2.65 -11.92
N ASP A 252 0.96 2.77 -10.91
CA ASP A 252 -0.31 2.03 -10.82
C ASP A 252 -0.08 0.51 -11.04
N ASP A 253 -0.70 -0.08 -12.06
CA ASP A 253 -0.53 -1.48 -12.46
C ASP A 253 0.58 -1.68 -13.50
N ILE A 254 1.29 -0.62 -13.91
CA ILE A 254 2.25 -0.66 -15.02
C ILE A 254 3.68 -0.83 -14.50
N LEU A 255 4.36 -1.87 -14.99
CA LEU A 255 5.81 -2.02 -14.81
C LEU A 255 6.56 -1.07 -15.74
N VAL A 256 7.31 -0.13 -15.17
CA VAL A 256 8.07 0.89 -15.91
C VAL A 256 9.56 0.59 -15.84
N LEU A 257 10.16 0.27 -16.99
CA LEU A 257 11.61 0.14 -17.14
C LEU A 257 12.17 1.43 -17.76
N VAL A 258 13.04 2.11 -17.02
CA VAL A 258 13.60 3.41 -17.40
C VAL A 258 15.10 3.27 -17.69
N GLU A 259 15.53 3.81 -18.82
CA GLU A 259 16.95 4.11 -19.03
C GLU A 259 17.24 5.58 -18.73
N VAL A 260 18.35 5.82 -18.05
CA VAL A 260 18.80 7.14 -17.63
C VAL A 260 20.08 7.50 -18.38
N SER A 261 20.05 8.64 -19.06
CA SER A 261 21.20 9.19 -19.77
C SER A 261 21.52 10.58 -19.21
N ALA A 262 22.78 10.82 -18.84
CA ALA A 262 23.21 12.10 -18.29
C ALA A 262 24.45 12.62 -19.02
N ARG A 263 24.53 13.93 -19.20
CA ARG A 263 25.74 14.62 -19.68
C ARG A 263 25.92 15.98 -19.01
N THR A 264 27.12 16.52 -19.05
CA THR A 264 27.37 17.87 -18.49
C THR A 264 26.97 18.96 -19.49
N ALA A 265 26.62 20.14 -18.98
CA ALA A 265 26.11 21.23 -19.82
C ALA A 265 27.11 21.75 -20.87
N ASP A 266 28.41 21.58 -20.64
CA ASP A 266 29.48 21.91 -21.59
C ASP A 266 29.59 20.91 -22.75
N GLU A 267 29.01 19.72 -22.62
CA GLU A 267 28.95 18.69 -23.67
C GLU A 267 27.76 18.86 -24.65
N GLY A 268 26.88 19.83 -24.40
CA GLY A 268 25.76 20.20 -25.28
C GLY A 268 24.37 20.01 -24.65
N GLY A 269 23.32 19.91 -25.48
CA GLY A 269 21.89 19.81 -25.10
C GLY A 269 21.52 18.51 -24.35
N PHE A 270 20.40 17.84 -24.65
CA PHE A 270 20.12 16.51 -24.05
C PHE A 270 20.80 15.36 -24.81
N PRO A 271 21.31 14.32 -24.14
CA PRO A 271 21.88 13.16 -24.82
C PRO A 271 20.89 12.57 -25.83
N GLU A 272 21.41 11.98 -26.90
CA GLU A 272 20.57 11.19 -27.81
C GLU A 272 20.07 9.97 -27.05
N GLY A 273 18.76 9.71 -27.12
CA GLY A 273 18.18 8.50 -26.51
C GLY A 273 18.69 7.25 -27.23
N SER A 274 18.68 6.10 -26.55
CA SER A 274 19.13 4.83 -27.14
C SER A 274 18.31 4.40 -28.36
N GLY A 275 17.14 5.00 -28.58
CA GLY A 275 16.28 4.75 -29.73
C GLY A 275 15.85 3.29 -29.85
N LEU A 276 15.47 2.89 -31.07
CA LEU A 276 15.04 1.53 -31.41
C LEU A 276 16.15 0.48 -31.27
N GLU A 277 17.42 0.89 -31.27
CA GLU A 277 18.56 -0.03 -31.11
C GLU A 277 18.55 -0.69 -29.72
N GLY A 278 18.00 -0.02 -28.71
CA GLY A 278 17.79 -0.56 -27.35
C GLY A 278 16.54 -1.43 -27.17
N ARG A 279 15.62 -1.48 -28.15
CA ARG A 279 14.28 -2.11 -27.97
C ARG A 279 14.36 -3.58 -27.55
N ARG A 280 15.07 -4.41 -28.33
CA ARG A 280 15.19 -5.85 -28.02
C ARG A 280 15.82 -6.12 -26.66
N ARG A 281 16.82 -5.31 -26.28
CA ARG A 281 17.52 -5.42 -25.00
C ARG A 281 16.55 -5.19 -23.84
N ARG A 282 15.80 -4.08 -23.90
CA ARG A 282 14.83 -3.69 -22.87
C ARG A 282 13.63 -4.65 -22.81
N GLU A 283 13.12 -5.13 -23.95
CA GLU A 283 12.09 -6.17 -24.00
C GLU A 283 12.58 -7.47 -23.35
N THR A 284 13.83 -7.87 -23.60
CA THR A 284 14.43 -9.05 -22.97
C THR A 284 14.62 -8.86 -21.47
N ALA A 285 15.00 -7.65 -21.04
CA ALA A 285 15.11 -7.29 -19.63
C ALA A 285 13.74 -7.34 -18.93
N ALA A 286 12.68 -6.83 -19.57
CA ALA A 286 11.33 -6.92 -19.05
C ALA A 286 10.86 -8.38 -18.90
N ILE A 287 11.15 -9.25 -19.88
CA ILE A 287 10.85 -10.69 -19.78
C ILE A 287 11.58 -11.32 -18.61
N ALA A 288 12.87 -10.99 -18.42
CA ALA A 288 13.64 -11.50 -17.29
C ALA A 288 13.07 -11.01 -15.95
N TYR A 289 12.66 -9.74 -15.86
CA TYR A 289 12.07 -9.18 -14.65
C TYR A 289 10.76 -9.89 -14.32
N LEU A 290 9.86 -10.02 -15.30
CA LEU A 290 8.60 -10.73 -15.12
C LEU A 290 8.82 -12.20 -14.76
N ALA A 291 9.81 -12.89 -15.36
CA ALA A 291 10.06 -14.30 -15.04
C ALA A 291 10.56 -14.55 -13.60
N GLU A 292 11.14 -13.53 -12.95
CA GLU A 292 11.67 -13.62 -11.58
C GLU A 292 10.61 -13.30 -10.50
N HIS A 293 9.50 -12.66 -10.87
CA HIS A 293 8.48 -12.16 -9.94
C HIS A 293 7.15 -12.91 -10.12
N GLU A 294 6.42 -13.20 -9.04
CA GLU A 294 5.26 -14.12 -9.09
C GLU A 294 3.94 -13.49 -9.59
N ASP A 295 3.90 -12.17 -9.84
CA ASP A 295 2.68 -11.42 -10.24
C ASP A 295 2.79 -10.79 -11.66
N VAL A 296 2.60 -11.57 -12.73
CA VAL A 296 3.11 -11.24 -14.08
C VAL A 296 2.11 -10.76 -15.15
N ASP A 297 0.81 -10.68 -14.86
CA ASP A 297 -0.17 -10.17 -15.84
C ASP A 297 -0.32 -8.65 -15.74
N ARG A 298 0.72 -7.91 -16.11
CA ARG A 298 0.75 -6.45 -16.03
C ARG A 298 1.25 -5.76 -17.31
N PRO A 299 0.73 -4.56 -17.66
CA PRO A 299 1.29 -3.77 -18.74
C PRO A 299 2.76 -3.40 -18.46
N VAL A 300 3.59 -3.41 -19.50
CA VAL A 300 4.99 -2.96 -19.42
C VAL A 300 5.14 -1.68 -20.23
N ARG A 301 5.78 -0.67 -19.64
CA ARG A 301 6.13 0.59 -20.29
C ARG A 301 7.63 0.81 -20.23
N PHE A 302 8.16 1.39 -21.30
CA PHE A 302 9.58 1.74 -21.40
C PHE A 302 9.72 3.25 -21.50
N ASP A 303 10.46 3.84 -20.58
CA ASP A 303 10.66 5.29 -20.51
C ASP A 303 12.14 5.64 -20.70
N ASP A 304 12.42 6.86 -21.17
CA ASP A 304 13.76 7.45 -21.19
C ASP A 304 13.80 8.69 -20.29
N VAL A 305 14.79 8.77 -19.41
CA VAL A 305 15.10 10.00 -18.68
C VAL A 305 16.46 10.52 -19.13
N SER A 306 16.48 11.73 -19.67
CA SER A 306 17.69 12.42 -20.08
C SER A 306 17.97 13.60 -19.16
N LEU A 307 19.22 13.77 -18.73
CA LEU A 307 19.66 14.87 -17.86
C LEU A 307 20.79 15.68 -18.51
N VAL A 308 20.74 16.99 -18.30
CA VAL A 308 21.86 17.92 -18.52
C VAL A 308 22.26 18.51 -17.18
N VAL A 309 23.45 18.18 -16.69
CA VAL A 309 23.93 18.58 -15.36
C VAL A 309 24.69 19.90 -15.45
N PHE A 310 24.27 20.89 -14.66
CA PHE A 310 24.88 22.23 -14.61
C PHE A 310 25.84 22.43 -13.43
N GLY A 311 25.76 21.56 -12.42
CA GLY A 311 26.53 21.66 -11.19
C GLY A 311 25.94 20.81 -10.08
N GLU A 312 26.53 20.87 -8.90
CA GLU A 312 26.09 20.13 -7.72
C GLU A 312 24.63 20.47 -7.39
N GLY A 313 23.76 19.44 -7.41
CA GLY A 313 22.33 19.57 -7.16
C GLY A 313 21.50 20.29 -8.24
N LYS A 314 22.05 20.55 -9.44
CA LYS A 314 21.32 21.25 -10.52
C LYS A 314 21.42 20.50 -11.84
N ALA A 315 20.27 20.04 -12.34
CA ALA A 315 20.15 19.41 -13.66
C ALA A 315 18.86 19.85 -14.36
N PHE A 316 18.89 19.90 -15.70
CA PHE A 316 17.69 19.98 -16.53
C PHE A 316 17.30 18.57 -16.94
N LEU A 317 16.09 18.15 -16.56
CA LEU A 317 15.57 16.82 -16.79
C LEU A 317 14.54 16.83 -17.92
N ARG A 318 14.58 15.79 -18.76
CA ARG A 318 13.57 15.49 -19.76
C ARG A 318 13.18 14.02 -19.63
N HIS A 319 11.90 13.75 -19.43
CA HIS A 319 11.33 12.41 -19.34
C HIS A 319 10.47 12.14 -20.58
N HIS A 320 10.84 11.15 -21.37
CA HIS A 320 10.04 10.64 -22.48
C HIS A 320 9.32 9.39 -22.01
N ILE A 321 8.02 9.55 -21.75
CA ILE A 321 7.14 8.46 -21.36
C ILE A 321 6.80 7.63 -22.59
N ASN A 322 6.82 6.30 -22.46
CA ASN A 322 6.46 5.36 -23.52
C ASN A 322 7.35 5.48 -24.78
N ALA A 323 8.66 5.57 -24.55
CA ALA A 323 9.70 5.79 -25.57
C ALA A 323 9.77 4.71 -26.66
N LEU A 324 9.24 3.51 -26.39
CA LEU A 324 9.20 2.40 -27.36
C LEU A 324 7.83 2.20 -28.03
N SER A 325 6.87 3.09 -27.81
CA SER A 325 5.59 3.00 -28.52
C SER A 325 5.77 3.21 -30.02
N ASP A 326 5.07 2.40 -30.82
CA ASP A 326 4.97 2.64 -32.25
C ASP A 326 4.06 3.85 -32.45
N ALA A 327 4.58 4.90 -33.09
CA ALA A 327 3.77 6.04 -33.49
C ALA A 327 2.62 5.55 -34.38
N VAL A 328 1.37 5.87 -34.01
CA VAL A 328 0.25 5.74 -34.95
C VAL A 328 0.59 6.63 -36.14
N PRO A 329 0.72 6.10 -37.37
CA PRO A 329 0.95 6.95 -38.53
C PRO A 329 -0.26 7.88 -38.65
N VAL A 330 -0.07 9.17 -38.41
CA VAL A 330 -1.08 10.17 -38.74
C VAL A 330 -1.15 10.17 -40.26
N ALA A 331 -2.20 9.55 -40.81
CA ALA A 331 -2.45 9.57 -42.24
C ALA A 331 -2.66 11.01 -42.70
N GLY A 332 -1.67 11.55 -43.42
CA GLY A 332 -1.81 12.73 -44.27
C GLY A 332 -1.67 14.08 -43.59
N SER A 333 -0.45 14.63 -43.60
CA SER A 333 -0.26 16.07 -43.79
C SER A 333 0.86 16.32 -44.80
N SER A 334 0.64 15.88 -46.04
CA SER A 334 1.32 16.52 -47.17
C SER A 334 0.73 17.94 -47.27
N LEU A 335 1.42 18.92 -46.71
CA LEU A 335 1.20 20.32 -47.08
C LEU A 335 1.42 20.43 -48.61
N PRO A 336 0.45 20.95 -49.38
CA PRO A 336 0.67 21.13 -50.81
C PRO A 336 1.79 22.15 -51.01
N SER A 337 2.88 21.70 -51.63
CA SER A 337 3.83 22.57 -52.29
C SER A 337 3.12 23.22 -53.46
N GLU A 338 2.94 24.54 -53.39
CA GLU A 338 2.84 25.51 -54.49
C GLU A 338 1.93 26.66 -54.07
N VAL A 339 2.52 27.77 -53.67
CA VAL A 339 2.22 29.06 -54.29
C VAL A 339 3.53 29.85 -54.36
N ALA A 340 3.94 30.15 -55.59
CA ALA A 340 5.02 31.07 -55.95
C ALA A 340 4.62 32.53 -55.71
#